data_AF-A0A062VH24-F1
#
_entry.id   AF-A0A062VH24-F1
#
_cell.length_a   1.000
_cell.length_b   1.000
_cell.length_c   1.000
_cell.angle_alpha   90.00
_cell.angle_beta   90.00
_cell.angle_gamma   90.00
#
_symmetry.space_group_name_H-M   'P 1'
#
loop_
_entity.id
_entity.type
_entity.pdbx_description
1 polymer ?
#
loop_
_entity_poly.entity_id
_entity_poly.type
_entity_poly.pdbx_seq_one_letter_code
_entity_poly.pdbx_strand_id
1 'polypeptide(L)'
;MKTEPRAGRPRASSRETLAEAACELFLEQGYDATSIADITQRAGVSRSSFFNYFASKSDVLWSGLDARIDKALEQLAALDIVVGGSGVRAILDAVVCDFAPDPLALALRNATAMGLEMELERDTGLRHARLAAGIADAARRSSIGAIRAEILGAAYAAAVLSSLRVWAERGAGHGTPEALFQEAVVAIHDLPWRG
;
A
#
# COMPACT_ATOMS: atom_id res chain seq x y z
N MET A 1 30.02 -7.82 -34.64
CA MET A 1 29.56 -7.27 -33.35
C MET A 1 28.05 -7.12 -33.44
N LYS A 2 27.29 -8.02 -32.79
CA LYS A 2 25.82 -7.98 -32.78
C LYS A 2 25.39 -7.08 -31.63
N THR A 3 24.70 -5.99 -31.92
CA THR A 3 24.09 -5.10 -30.94
C THR A 3 22.79 -5.72 -30.44
N GLU A 4 22.72 -6.05 -29.15
CA GLU A 4 21.48 -6.47 -28.50
C GLU A 4 20.54 -5.28 -28.31
N PRO A 5 19.22 -5.45 -28.51
CA PRO A 5 18.25 -4.41 -28.25
C PRO A 5 18.12 -4.19 -26.73
N ARG A 6 18.44 -2.97 -26.30
CA ARG A 6 18.22 -2.47 -24.94
C ARG A 6 16.74 -2.63 -24.61
N ALA A 7 16.40 -3.50 -23.66
CA ALA A 7 15.03 -3.74 -23.23
C ALA A 7 14.39 -2.43 -22.77
N GLY A 8 13.48 -1.87 -23.57
CA GLY A 8 12.68 -0.71 -23.20
C GLY A 8 11.74 -1.08 -22.06
N ARG A 9 11.51 -0.13 -21.13
CA ARG A 9 10.54 -0.27 -20.04
C ARG A 9 9.19 -0.74 -20.62
N PRO A 10 8.53 -1.75 -20.04
CA PRO A 10 7.20 -2.17 -20.47
C PRO A 10 6.27 -0.96 -20.58
N ARG A 11 5.37 -0.94 -21.57
CA ARG A 11 4.35 0.11 -21.66
C ARG A 11 3.56 0.11 -20.36
N ALA A 12 3.57 1.24 -19.65
CA ALA A 12 2.82 1.41 -18.42
C ALA A 12 1.33 1.12 -18.66
N SER A 13 0.68 0.48 -17.70
CA SER A 13 -0.77 0.25 -17.77
C SER A 13 -1.52 1.58 -17.63
N SER A 14 -2.75 1.68 -18.13
CA SER A 14 -3.58 2.89 -17.95
C SER A 14 -3.75 3.29 -16.49
N ARG A 15 -3.67 2.35 -15.54
CA ARG A 15 -3.69 2.64 -14.09
C ARG A 15 -2.41 3.33 -13.62
N GLU A 16 -1.25 2.84 -14.04
CA GLU A 16 0.04 3.43 -13.70
C GLU A 16 0.17 4.84 -14.27
N THR A 17 -0.21 5.04 -15.54
CA THR A 17 -0.20 6.37 -16.17
C THR A 17 -1.14 7.36 -15.47
N LEU A 18 -2.30 6.89 -15.00
CA LEU A 18 -3.21 7.72 -14.20
C LEU A 18 -2.59 8.11 -12.83
N ALA A 19 -1.91 7.18 -12.16
CA ALA A 19 -1.27 7.43 -10.87
C ALA A 19 -0.09 8.40 -10.98
N GLU A 20 0.74 8.24 -12.00
CA GLU A 20 1.83 9.17 -12.32
C GLU A 20 1.28 10.57 -12.59
N ALA A 21 0.30 10.69 -13.50
CA ALA A 21 -0.32 11.97 -13.84
C ALA A 21 -0.99 12.66 -12.63
N ALA A 22 -1.69 11.90 -11.78
CA ALA A 22 -2.31 12.43 -10.57
C ALA A 22 -1.27 12.96 -9.58
N CYS A 23 -0.21 12.19 -9.33
CA CYS A 23 0.86 12.60 -8.41
C CYS A 23 1.60 13.85 -8.91
N GLU A 24 1.88 13.95 -10.22
CA GLU A 24 2.50 15.13 -10.81
C GLU A 24 1.61 16.37 -10.64
N LEU A 25 0.32 16.27 -10.94
CA LEU A 25 -0.63 17.37 -10.74
C LEU A 25 -0.75 17.78 -9.27
N PHE A 26 -0.80 16.82 -8.35
CA PHE A 26 -0.86 17.11 -6.92
C PHE A 26 0.41 17.82 -6.43
N LEU A 27 1.58 17.49 -6.99
CA LEU A 27 2.84 18.21 -6.73
C LEU A 27 2.84 19.64 -7.31
N GLU A 28 2.34 19.80 -8.54
CA GLU A 28 2.40 21.07 -9.27
C GLU A 28 1.45 22.13 -8.71
N GLN A 29 0.23 21.74 -8.34
CA GLN A 29 -0.85 22.68 -8.03
C GLN A 29 -1.68 22.28 -6.79
N GLY A 30 -1.34 21.18 -6.13
CA GLY A 30 -2.07 20.69 -4.96
C GLY A 30 -3.28 19.81 -5.31
N TYR A 31 -3.71 19.03 -4.32
CA TYR A 31 -4.83 18.10 -4.42
C TYR A 31 -6.12 18.82 -4.75
N ASP A 32 -6.51 19.83 -3.97
CA ASP A 32 -7.81 20.50 -4.10
C ASP A 32 -8.01 21.17 -5.46
N ALA A 33 -6.96 21.79 -6.00
CA ALA A 33 -7.01 22.44 -7.32
C ALA A 33 -7.01 21.45 -8.49
N THR A 34 -6.70 20.17 -8.26
CA THR A 34 -6.64 19.14 -9.30
C THR A 34 -7.98 18.45 -9.48
N SER A 35 -8.52 18.48 -10.69
CA SER A 35 -9.74 17.76 -11.05
C SER A 35 -9.45 16.40 -11.72
N ILE A 36 -10.41 15.48 -11.70
CA ILE A 36 -10.34 14.23 -12.47
C ILE A 36 -10.17 14.51 -13.97
N ALA A 37 -10.74 15.61 -14.48
CA ALA A 37 -10.59 16.00 -15.88
C ALA A 37 -9.11 16.30 -16.22
N ASP A 38 -8.43 17.06 -15.35
CA ASP A 38 -7.01 17.39 -15.53
C ASP A 38 -6.14 16.13 -15.55
N ILE A 39 -6.40 15.20 -14.62
CA ILE A 39 -5.69 13.91 -14.54
C ILE A 39 -5.90 13.11 -15.82
N THR A 40 -7.15 12.97 -16.27
CA THR A 40 -7.47 12.19 -17.48
C THR A 40 -6.87 12.80 -18.74
N GLN A 41 -6.86 14.14 -18.84
CA GLN A 41 -6.25 14.86 -19.95
C GLN A 41 -4.72 14.67 -19.96
N ARG A 42 -4.07 14.79 -18.80
CA ARG A 42 -2.63 14.57 -18.62
C ARG A 42 -2.23 13.14 -19.01
N ALA A 43 -3.00 12.16 -18.54
CA ALA A 43 -2.74 10.75 -18.79
C ALA A 43 -3.15 10.28 -20.20
N GLY A 44 -3.84 11.12 -20.98
CA GLY A 44 -4.34 10.75 -22.31
C GLY A 44 -5.39 9.64 -22.29
N VAL A 45 -6.18 9.54 -21.21
CA VAL A 45 -7.23 8.54 -21.03
C VAL A 45 -8.61 9.19 -20.90
N SER A 46 -9.68 8.45 -21.16
CA SER A 46 -11.03 8.99 -20.99
C SER A 46 -11.46 9.05 -19.52
N ARG A 47 -12.37 9.98 -19.19
CA ARG A 47 -13.00 10.04 -17.86
C ARG A 47 -13.77 8.76 -17.52
N SER A 48 -14.38 8.10 -18.50
CA SER A 48 -15.01 6.78 -18.31
C SER A 48 -13.98 5.73 -17.88
N SER A 49 -12.81 5.71 -18.54
CA SER A 49 -11.70 4.82 -18.19
C SER A 49 -11.18 5.06 -16.77
N PHE A 50 -11.15 6.32 -16.30
CA PHE A 50 -10.79 6.63 -14.91
C PHE A 50 -11.74 5.94 -13.91
N PHE A 51 -13.06 6.13 -14.08
CA PHE A 51 -14.05 5.59 -13.16
C PHE A 51 -14.19 4.06 -13.22
N ASN A 52 -13.69 3.42 -14.28
CA ASN A 52 -13.56 1.96 -14.30
C ASN A 52 -12.53 1.44 -13.28
N TYR A 53 -11.59 2.29 -12.84
CA TYR A 53 -10.50 1.88 -11.95
C TYR A 53 -10.58 2.49 -10.56
N PHE A 54 -11.10 3.72 -10.45
CA PHE A 54 -10.98 4.55 -9.24
C PHE A 54 -12.28 5.28 -8.93
N ALA A 55 -12.68 5.30 -7.66
CA ALA A 55 -13.87 6.03 -7.24
C ALA A 55 -13.56 7.51 -6.97
N SER A 56 -12.34 7.80 -6.51
CA SER A 56 -11.85 9.15 -6.21
C SER A 56 -10.49 9.44 -6.85
N LYS A 57 -10.07 10.71 -6.82
CA LYS A 57 -8.73 11.11 -7.28
C LYS A 57 -7.60 10.74 -6.31
N SER A 58 -7.88 10.53 -5.01
CA SER A 58 -6.87 10.03 -4.07
C SER A 58 -6.65 8.53 -4.23
N ASP A 59 -7.70 7.76 -4.56
CA ASP A 59 -7.62 6.29 -4.75
C ASP A 59 -6.55 5.87 -5.75
N VAL A 60 -6.28 6.72 -6.75
CA VAL A 60 -5.32 6.46 -7.82
C VAL A 60 -3.91 6.19 -7.26
N LEU A 61 -3.52 6.94 -6.22
CA LEU A 61 -2.21 6.82 -5.58
C LEU A 61 -2.01 5.44 -4.96
N TRP A 62 -3.08 4.81 -4.49
CA TRP A 62 -3.04 3.56 -3.75
C TRP A 62 -3.06 2.31 -4.63
N SER A 63 -3.26 2.46 -5.94
CA SER A 63 -3.53 1.36 -6.86
C SER A 63 -2.53 0.19 -6.77
N GLY A 64 -1.23 0.50 -6.68
CA GLY A 64 -0.17 -0.50 -6.54
C GLY A 64 -0.23 -1.24 -5.20
N LEU A 65 -0.48 -0.51 -4.10
CA LEU A 65 -0.63 -1.11 -2.78
C LEU A 65 -1.91 -1.93 -2.68
N ASP A 66 -3.02 -1.47 -3.27
CA ASP A 66 -4.28 -2.22 -3.30
C ASP A 66 -4.11 -3.56 -3.99
N ALA A 67 -3.44 -3.61 -5.14
CA ALA A 67 -3.16 -4.87 -5.83
C ALA A 67 -2.35 -5.86 -4.95
N ARG A 68 -1.40 -5.34 -4.16
CA ARG A 68 -0.61 -6.15 -3.21
C ARG A 68 -1.47 -6.63 -2.04
N ILE A 69 -2.32 -5.77 -1.48
CA ILE A 69 -3.26 -6.12 -0.39
C ILE A 69 -4.27 -7.15 -0.88
N ASP A 70 -4.84 -6.99 -2.07
CA ASP A 70 -5.85 -7.92 -2.61
C ASP A 70 -5.25 -9.31 -2.80
N LYS A 71 -4.04 -9.40 -3.34
CA LYS A 71 -3.30 -10.66 -3.43
C LYS A 71 -3.03 -11.28 -2.05
N ALA A 72 -2.65 -10.48 -1.06
CA ALA A 72 -2.45 -10.98 0.29
C ALA A 72 -3.75 -11.50 0.90
N LEU A 73 -4.88 -10.83 0.69
CA LEU A 73 -6.19 -11.26 1.17
C LEU A 73 -6.64 -12.57 0.51
N GLU A 74 -6.42 -12.73 -0.80
CA GLU A 74 -6.65 -13.99 -1.51
C GLU A 74 -5.81 -15.13 -0.92
N GLN A 75 -4.52 -14.89 -0.67
CA GLN A 75 -3.64 -15.88 -0.05
C GLN A 75 -4.05 -16.22 1.37
N LEU A 76 -4.42 -15.22 2.19
CA LEU A 76 -4.93 -15.42 3.55
C LEU A 76 -6.23 -16.25 3.52
N ALA A 77 -7.14 -15.98 2.58
CA ALA A 77 -8.37 -16.74 2.41
C ALA A 77 -8.10 -18.20 2.03
N ALA A 78 -7.07 -18.46 1.23
CA ALA A 78 -6.67 -19.78 0.79
C ALA A 78 -5.77 -20.54 1.79
N LEU A 79 -5.36 -19.94 2.91
CA LEU A 79 -4.53 -20.61 3.91
C LEU A 79 -5.27 -21.81 4.52
N ASP A 80 -4.65 -22.98 4.41
CA ASP A 80 -5.07 -24.18 5.13
C ASP A 80 -4.64 -24.09 6.61
N ILE A 81 -5.37 -24.77 7.50
CA ILE A 81 -5.25 -24.70 8.96
C ILE A 81 -3.83 -25.07 9.45
N VAL A 82 -3.09 -25.84 8.66
CA VAL A 82 -1.74 -26.35 8.98
C VAL A 82 -0.65 -25.28 8.84
N VAL A 83 -0.91 -24.19 8.13
CA VAL A 83 0.07 -23.13 7.89
C VAL A 83 0.15 -22.24 9.14
N GLY A 84 1.04 -22.60 10.07
CA GLY A 84 1.28 -21.82 11.29
C GLY A 84 1.65 -20.35 11.03
N GLY A 85 1.85 -19.57 12.09
CA GLY A 85 2.05 -18.11 12.00
C GLY A 85 3.24 -17.61 11.14
N SER A 86 4.11 -18.48 10.64
CA SER A 86 5.14 -18.12 9.64
C SER A 86 4.53 -17.84 8.25
N GLY A 87 3.48 -18.56 7.84
CA GLY A 87 2.85 -18.34 6.53
C GLY A 87 2.11 -17.02 6.43
N VAL A 88 1.36 -16.65 7.48
CA VAL A 88 0.73 -15.32 7.58
C VAL A 88 1.78 -14.22 7.48
N ARG A 89 2.90 -14.34 8.23
CA ARG A 89 3.99 -13.37 8.17
C ARG A 89 4.60 -13.25 6.77
N ALA A 90 4.82 -14.37 6.07
CA ALA A 90 5.34 -14.36 4.70
C ALA A 90 4.38 -13.68 3.71
N ILE A 91 3.07 -13.87 3.87
CA ILE A 91 2.06 -13.18 3.04
C ILE A 91 2.10 -11.67 3.27
N LEU A 92 2.19 -11.23 4.52
CA LEU A 92 2.24 -9.82 4.86
C LEU A 92 3.56 -9.16 4.45
N ASP A 93 4.68 -9.88 4.57
CA ASP A 93 5.99 -9.44 4.08
C ASP A 93 5.94 -9.19 2.56
N ALA A 94 5.26 -10.05 1.80
CA ALA A 94 5.09 -9.88 0.37
C ALA A 94 4.29 -8.61 -0.02
N VAL A 95 3.51 -8.02 0.89
CA VAL A 95 2.83 -6.74 0.64
C VAL A 95 3.84 -5.60 0.55
N VAL A 96 4.87 -5.62 1.39
CA VAL A 96 5.89 -4.57 1.47
C VAL A 96 7.16 -4.90 0.69
N CYS A 97 7.32 -6.15 0.22
CA CYS A 97 8.50 -6.63 -0.49
C CYS A 97 8.71 -6.02 -1.88
N ASP A 98 9.97 -5.70 -2.20
CA ASP A 98 10.41 -5.00 -3.41
C ASP A 98 9.58 -3.73 -3.68
N PHE A 99 9.21 -3.00 -2.62
CA PHE A 99 8.45 -1.75 -2.78
C PHE A 99 9.37 -0.62 -3.22
N ALA A 100 9.37 -0.33 -4.52
CA ALA A 100 10.12 0.78 -5.09
C ALA A 100 9.40 2.12 -4.83
N PRO A 101 10.14 3.25 -4.80
CA PRO A 101 9.53 4.57 -4.77
C PRO A 101 8.55 4.75 -5.94
N ASP A 102 7.29 4.99 -5.61
CA ASP A 102 6.16 5.11 -6.53
C ASP A 102 5.36 6.39 -6.24
N PRO A 103 4.26 6.67 -6.97
CA PRO A 103 3.38 7.80 -6.69
C PRO A 103 2.86 7.86 -5.24
N LEU A 104 2.59 6.71 -4.61
CA LEU A 104 2.16 6.67 -3.21
C LEU A 104 3.26 7.14 -2.26
N ALA A 105 4.49 6.67 -2.45
CA ALA A 105 5.64 7.06 -1.64
C ALA A 105 5.91 8.57 -1.76
N LEU A 106 5.78 9.13 -2.96
CA LEU A 106 5.90 10.58 -3.18
C LEU A 106 4.77 11.35 -2.49
N ALA A 107 3.53 10.87 -2.59
CA ALA A 107 2.36 11.46 -1.93
C ALA A 107 2.51 11.45 -0.40
N LEU A 108 2.89 10.32 0.20
CA LEU A 108 3.12 10.19 1.64
C LEU A 108 4.20 11.16 2.12
N ARG A 109 5.32 11.25 1.38
CA ARG A 109 6.43 12.14 1.73
C ARG A 109 6.06 13.62 1.66
N ASN A 110 5.24 14.00 0.69
CA ASN A 110 4.93 15.40 0.41
C ASN A 110 3.46 15.74 0.74
N ALA A 111 2.83 15.00 1.66
CA ALA A 111 1.41 15.10 1.94
C ALA A 111 0.97 16.54 2.19
N THR A 112 1.71 17.27 3.03
CA THR A 112 1.44 18.69 3.34
C THR A 112 1.65 19.63 2.16
N ALA A 113 2.70 19.42 1.36
CA ALA A 113 2.92 20.25 0.18
C ALA A 113 1.83 20.02 -0.88
N MET A 114 1.29 18.80 -0.97
CA MET A 114 0.20 18.46 -1.88
C MET A 114 -1.20 18.73 -1.29
N GLY A 115 -1.35 18.99 0.01
CA GLY A 115 -2.66 19.09 0.68
C GLY A 115 -3.43 17.77 0.73
N LEU A 116 -2.73 16.67 1.02
CA LEU A 116 -3.24 15.29 0.96
C LEU A 116 -3.47 14.64 2.33
N GLU A 117 -3.16 15.31 3.45
CA GLU A 117 -3.10 14.67 4.77
C GLU A 117 -4.39 13.97 5.16
N MET A 118 -5.53 14.66 5.06
CA MET A 118 -6.83 14.10 5.45
C MET A 118 -7.22 12.91 4.56
N GLU A 119 -6.97 12.99 3.26
CA GLU A 119 -7.31 11.92 2.33
C GLU A 119 -6.41 10.70 2.52
N LEU A 120 -5.11 10.91 2.71
CA LEU A 120 -4.18 9.83 3.00
C LEU A 120 -4.50 9.15 4.33
N GLU A 121 -4.86 9.90 5.37
CA GLU A 121 -5.30 9.35 6.66
C GLU A 121 -6.58 8.50 6.50
N ARG A 122 -7.59 9.06 5.83
CA ARG A 122 -8.86 8.36 5.55
C ARG A 122 -8.63 7.07 4.76
N ASP A 123 -7.86 7.16 3.68
CA ASP A 123 -7.58 6.04 2.78
C ASP A 123 -6.67 4.98 3.43
N THR A 124 -5.77 5.38 4.32
CA THR A 124 -5.00 4.47 5.19
C THR A 124 -5.94 3.69 6.10
N GLY A 125 -6.91 4.37 6.72
CA GLY A 125 -7.89 3.73 7.61
C GLY A 125 -8.72 2.66 6.91
N LEU A 126 -9.15 2.90 5.67
CA LEU A 126 -9.89 1.91 4.88
C LEU A 126 -9.06 0.64 4.61
N ARG A 127 -7.78 0.80 4.25
CA ARG A 127 -6.86 -0.31 3.98
C ARG A 127 -6.47 -1.05 5.25
N HIS A 128 -6.31 -0.32 6.35
CA HIS A 128 -6.08 -0.90 7.67
C HIS A 128 -7.22 -1.84 8.04
N ALA A 129 -8.47 -1.36 7.97
CA ALA A 129 -9.65 -2.16 8.27
C ALA A 129 -9.76 -3.39 7.36
N ARG A 130 -9.54 -3.22 6.04
CA ARG A 130 -9.62 -4.32 5.06
C ARG A 130 -8.60 -5.42 5.36
N LEU A 131 -7.35 -5.04 5.60
CA LEU A 131 -6.27 -5.98 5.90
C LEU A 131 -6.44 -6.63 7.28
N ALA A 132 -6.82 -5.86 8.29
CA ALA A 132 -7.07 -6.34 9.64
C ALA A 132 -8.17 -7.42 9.68
N ALA A 133 -9.27 -7.20 8.96
CA ALA A 133 -10.36 -8.16 8.85
C ALA A 133 -9.89 -9.49 8.23
N GLY A 134 -9.15 -9.44 7.11
CA GLY A 134 -8.64 -10.65 6.46
C GLY A 134 -7.68 -11.46 7.33
N ILE A 135 -6.81 -10.78 8.09
CA ILE A 135 -5.89 -11.43 9.04
C ILE A 135 -6.68 -12.04 10.21
N ALA A 136 -7.64 -11.31 10.77
CA ALA A 136 -8.47 -11.79 11.88
C ALA A 136 -9.32 -13.01 11.46
N ASP A 137 -9.85 -13.00 10.24
CA ASP A 137 -10.57 -14.14 9.67
C ASP A 137 -9.68 -15.37 9.52
N ALA A 138 -8.45 -15.20 9.01
CA ALA A 138 -7.47 -16.28 8.93
C ALA A 138 -7.14 -16.84 10.33
N ALA A 139 -6.90 -15.98 11.31
CA ALA A 139 -6.63 -16.39 12.68
C ALA A 139 -7.80 -17.17 13.31
N ARG A 140 -9.05 -16.72 13.11
CA ARG A 140 -10.25 -17.42 13.60
C ARG A 140 -10.39 -18.82 13.00
N ARG A 141 -10.16 -18.97 11.69
CA ARG A 141 -10.18 -20.29 11.03
C ARG A 141 -9.12 -21.25 11.61
N SER A 142 -8.01 -20.71 12.12
CA SER A 142 -6.97 -21.45 12.85
C SER A 142 -7.26 -21.62 14.35
N SER A 143 -8.52 -21.49 14.79
CA SER A 143 -8.96 -21.65 16.19
C SER A 143 -8.37 -20.64 17.18
N ILE A 144 -7.91 -19.48 16.72
CA ILE A 144 -7.53 -18.36 17.59
C ILE A 144 -8.80 -17.66 18.10
N GLY A 145 -8.90 -17.44 19.41
CA GLY A 145 -10.05 -16.78 20.04
C GLY A 145 -10.29 -15.36 19.51
N ALA A 146 -11.56 -14.94 19.45
CA ALA A 146 -12.01 -13.73 18.76
C ALA A 146 -11.23 -12.46 19.12
N ILE A 147 -11.10 -12.12 20.41
CA ILE A 147 -10.34 -10.92 20.84
C ILE A 147 -8.88 -10.99 20.39
N ARG A 148 -8.25 -12.16 20.50
CA ARG A 148 -6.85 -12.33 20.07
C ARG A 148 -6.72 -12.19 18.55
N ALA A 149 -7.67 -12.73 17.78
CA ALA A 149 -7.70 -12.59 16.33
C ALA A 149 -7.86 -11.12 15.91
N GLU A 150 -8.76 -10.36 16.55
CA GLU A 150 -8.95 -8.93 16.30
C GLU A 150 -7.70 -8.11 16.59
N ILE A 151 -7.06 -8.33 17.75
CA ILE A 151 -5.83 -7.62 18.13
C ILE A 151 -4.69 -7.94 17.16
N LEU A 152 -4.50 -9.21 16.81
CA LEU A 152 -3.47 -9.62 15.85
C LEU A 152 -3.74 -8.98 14.47
N GLY A 153 -4.99 -9.01 13.99
CA GLY A 153 -5.38 -8.41 12.73
C GLY A 153 -5.06 -6.92 12.68
N ALA A 154 -5.52 -6.17 13.70
CA ALA A 154 -5.27 -4.73 13.78
C ALA A 154 -3.77 -4.39 13.89
N ALA A 155 -3.01 -5.14 14.70
CA ALA A 155 -1.59 -4.90 14.91
C ALA A 155 -0.76 -5.15 13.64
N TYR A 156 -0.98 -6.29 12.97
CA TYR A 156 -0.24 -6.62 11.75
C TYR A 156 -0.62 -5.72 10.58
N ALA A 157 -1.90 -5.33 10.45
CA ALA A 157 -2.30 -4.35 9.44
C ALA A 157 -1.64 -2.98 9.69
N ALA A 158 -1.55 -2.55 10.95
CA ALA A 158 -0.84 -1.32 11.32
C ALA A 158 0.66 -1.42 11.02
N ALA A 159 1.30 -2.57 11.26
CA ALA A 159 2.70 -2.79 10.94
C ALA A 159 2.98 -2.63 9.43
N VAL A 160 2.15 -3.21 8.56
CA VAL A 160 2.29 -3.10 7.10
C VAL A 160 2.16 -1.65 6.62
N LEU A 161 1.12 -0.93 7.06
CA LEU A 161 0.89 0.43 6.58
C LEU A 161 1.87 1.44 7.18
N SER A 162 2.24 1.25 8.45
CA SER A 162 3.19 2.13 9.12
C SER A 162 4.61 1.96 8.58
N SER A 163 5.03 0.75 8.21
CA SER A 163 6.36 0.54 7.64
C SER A 163 6.52 1.28 6.30
N LEU A 164 5.48 1.25 5.44
CA LEU A 164 5.45 2.01 4.19
C LEU A 164 5.45 3.52 4.44
N ARG A 165 4.59 4.01 5.34
CA ARG A 165 4.51 5.44 5.68
C ARG A 165 5.85 5.97 6.22
N VAL A 166 6.40 5.30 7.23
CA VAL A 166 7.66 5.71 7.86
C VAL A 166 8.82 5.64 6.88
N TRP A 167 8.88 4.62 6.03
CA TRP A 167 9.89 4.55 4.97
C TRP A 167 9.75 5.72 3.98
N ALA A 168 8.54 6.00 3.50
CA ALA A 168 8.29 7.07 2.54
C ALA A 168 8.64 8.45 3.13
N GLU A 169 8.27 8.71 4.38
CA GLU A 169 8.59 9.95 5.10
C GLU A 169 10.10 10.17 5.27
N ARG A 170 10.88 9.10 5.51
CA ARG A 170 12.35 9.18 5.59
C ARG A 170 12.99 9.49 4.24
N GLY A 171 12.34 9.10 3.14
CA GLY A 171 12.82 9.32 1.78
C GLY A 171 13.93 8.34 1.34
N ALA A 172 14.32 8.44 0.06
CA ALA A 172 15.25 7.51 -0.58
C ALA A 172 16.57 7.34 0.20
N GLY A 173 17.09 6.11 0.23
CA GLY A 173 18.36 5.76 0.89
C GLY A 173 18.26 5.37 2.37
N HIS A 174 17.08 5.48 2.99
CA HIS A 174 16.87 5.16 4.42
C HIS A 174 16.30 3.76 4.64
N GLY A 175 16.95 2.75 4.04
CA GLY A 175 16.52 1.36 4.13
C GLY A 175 15.28 1.06 3.28
N THR A 176 14.53 0.06 3.69
CA THR A 176 13.41 -0.49 2.92
C THR A 176 12.19 -0.70 3.82
N PRO A 177 10.96 -0.64 3.29
CA PRO A 177 9.74 -0.84 4.10
C PRO A 177 9.63 -2.27 4.66
N GLU A 178 10.28 -3.26 4.03
CA GLU A 178 10.44 -4.63 4.53
C GLU A 178 11.24 -4.65 5.83
N ALA A 179 12.37 -3.94 5.88
CA ALA A 179 13.19 -3.90 7.09
C ALA A 179 12.41 -3.28 8.27
N LEU A 180 11.66 -2.21 8.02
CA LEU A 180 10.79 -1.59 9.02
C LEU A 180 9.60 -2.49 9.40
N PHE A 181 9.05 -3.25 8.46
CA PHE A 181 8.00 -4.22 8.75
C PHE A 181 8.52 -5.33 9.67
N GLN A 182 9.71 -5.88 9.39
CA GLN A 182 10.31 -6.90 10.25
C GLN A 182 10.60 -6.38 11.67
N GLU A 183 11.07 -5.13 11.79
CA GLU A 183 11.21 -4.45 13.09
C GLU A 183 9.86 -4.34 13.82
N ALA A 184 8.81 -3.91 13.13
CA ALA A 184 7.46 -3.78 13.70
C ALA A 184 6.88 -5.14 14.13
N VAL A 185 7.12 -6.21 13.36
CA VAL A 185 6.68 -7.57 13.72
C VAL A 185 7.34 -8.05 15.01
N VAL A 186 8.64 -7.77 15.21
CA VAL A 186 9.34 -8.09 16.47
C VAL A 186 8.72 -7.31 17.64
N ALA A 187 8.46 -6.01 17.46
CA ALA A 187 7.86 -5.17 18.50
C ALA A 187 6.43 -5.58 18.89
N ILE A 188 5.65 -6.17 17.98
CA ILE A 188 4.32 -6.75 18.30
C ILE A 188 4.46 -7.94 19.26
N HIS A 189 5.55 -8.69 19.16
CA HIS A 189 5.80 -9.86 20.01
C HIS A 189 6.47 -9.49 21.35
N ASP A 190 7.30 -8.45 21.36
CA ASP A 190 8.03 -7.98 22.53
C ASP A 190 7.62 -6.54 22.86
N LEU A 191 6.75 -6.35 23.86
CA LEU A 191 6.40 -5.03 24.36
C LEU A 191 7.59 -4.48 25.18
N PRO A 192 8.33 -3.45 24.71
CA PRO A 192 9.58 -3.02 25.34
C PRO A 192 9.34 -2.01 26.47
N TRP A 193 8.16 -2.00 27.08
CA TRP A 193 7.86 -1.14 28.24
C TRP A 193 8.51 -1.75 29.49
N ARG A 194 9.81 -1.52 29.66
CA ARG A 194 10.41 -1.60 30.99
C ARG A 194 9.93 -0.37 31.75
N GLY A 195 9.07 -0.59 32.74
CA GLY A 195 8.65 0.44 33.70
C GLY A 195 9.81 0.96 34.54
#